data_AF-A0A1F6P1W8-F1
#
_entry.id   AF-A0A1F6P1W8-F1
#
_cell.length_a   1.000
_cell.length_b   1.000
_cell.length_c   1.000
_cell.angle_alpha   90.00
_cell.angle_beta   90.00
_cell.angle_gamma   90.00
#
_symmetry.space_group_name_H-M   'P 1'
#
loop_
_entity.id
_entity.type
_entity.pdbx_description
1 polymer ?
#
loop_
_entity_poly.entity_id
_entity_poly.type
_entity_poly.pdbx_seq_one_letter_code
_entity_poly.pdbx_strand_id
1 'polypeptide(L)'
;MRILLKILNYFFTVLGVIFFLIIMLGVYLFVADPFNLRPMLSSFNLSPSGITTEASKTGDKNPLLNSDQEKMLESIGVNPETLPSELTPEMEKCLIEKVGAQRADEIVKGDKPTAIDLFKAGACLK
;
A
#
# COMPACT_ATOMS: atom_id res chain seq x y z
N MET A 1 40.29 6.07 -27.20
CA MET A 1 40.07 6.54 -25.81
C MET A 1 39.38 7.90 -25.69
N ARG A 2 39.76 8.95 -26.44
CA ARG A 2 39.18 10.30 -26.31
C ARG A 2 37.66 10.42 -26.53
N ILE A 3 37.07 9.60 -27.40
CA ILE A 3 35.61 9.58 -27.62
C ILE A 3 34.88 8.96 -26.41
N LEU A 4 35.45 7.90 -25.83
CA LEU A 4 34.84 7.15 -24.73
C LEU A 4 34.76 7.99 -23.44
N LEU A 5 35.80 8.79 -23.13
CA LEU A 5 35.75 9.74 -22.02
C LEU A 5 34.72 10.86 -22.21
N LYS A 6 34.48 11.30 -23.45
CA LYS A 6 33.46 12.32 -23.76
C LYS A 6 32.05 11.78 -23.57
N ILE A 7 31.80 10.55 -24.01
CA ILE A 7 30.51 9.86 -23.81
C ILE A 7 30.27 9.62 -22.32
N LEU A 8 31.29 9.17 -21.58
CA LEU A 8 31.19 8.93 -20.14
C LEU A 8 30.89 10.23 -19.37
N ASN A 9 31.59 11.33 -19.68
CA ASN A 9 31.28 12.63 -19.08
C ASN A 9 29.87 13.11 -19.42
N TYR A 10 29.45 12.99 -20.68
CA TYR A 10 28.10 13.38 -21.09
C TYR A 10 27.03 12.56 -20.37
N PHE A 11 27.23 11.24 -20.23
CA PHE A 11 26.34 10.35 -19.50
C PHE A 11 26.19 10.78 -18.03
N PHE A 12 27.29 11.01 -17.32
CA PHE A 12 27.25 11.47 -15.93
C PHE A 12 26.65 12.87 -15.77
N THR A 13 26.89 13.78 -16.73
CA THR A 13 26.26 15.11 -16.72
C THR A 13 24.75 15.00 -16.88
N VAL A 14 24.27 14.22 -17.84
CA VAL A 14 22.82 14.01 -18.05
C VAL A 14 22.19 13.33 -16.84
N LEU A 15 22.82 12.28 -16.31
CA LEU A 15 22.35 11.59 -15.11
C LEU A 15 22.29 12.52 -13.90
N GLY A 16 23.32 13.35 -13.71
CA GLY A 16 23.38 14.34 -12.62
C GLY A 16 22.28 15.40 -12.72
N VAL A 17 22.01 15.90 -13.92
CA VAL A 17 20.90 16.86 -14.16
C VAL A 17 19.55 16.21 -13.88
N ILE A 18 19.32 14.98 -14.37
CA ILE A 18 18.08 14.24 -14.11
C ILE A 18 17.90 14.01 -12.61
N PHE A 19 18.96 13.56 -11.92
CA PHE A 19 18.92 13.34 -10.48
C PHE A 19 18.60 14.64 -9.71
N PHE A 20 19.20 15.76 -10.11
CA PHE A 20 18.91 17.06 -9.51
C PHE A 20 17.45 17.49 -9.71
N LEU A 21 16.88 17.26 -10.91
CA LEU A 21 15.48 17.53 -11.18
C LEU A 21 14.55 16.66 -10.31
N ILE A 22 14.88 15.39 -10.11
CA ILE A 22 14.11 14.49 -9.23
C ILE A 22 14.14 14.99 -7.78
N ILE A 23 15.29 15.43 -7.28
CA ILE A 23 15.38 16.00 -5.93
C ILE A 23 14.55 17.28 -5.81
N MET A 24 14.64 18.19 -6.78
CA MET A 24 13.84 19.42 -6.77
C MET A 24 12.34 19.12 -6.78
N LEU A 25 11.90 18.16 -7.59
CA LEU A 25 10.53 17.69 -7.59
C LEU A 25 10.14 17.09 -6.23
N GLY A 26 10.99 16.26 -5.64
CA GLY A 26 10.76 15.66 -4.33
C GLY A 26 10.62 16.70 -3.22
N VAL A 27 11.50 17.71 -3.18
CA VAL A 27 11.42 18.82 -2.22
C VAL A 27 10.14 19.64 -2.43
N TYR A 28 9.77 19.92 -3.68
CA TYR A 28 8.53 20.63 -3.99
C TYR A 28 7.30 19.84 -3.51
N LEU A 29 7.23 18.54 -3.82
CA LEU A 29 6.16 17.65 -3.37
C LEU A 29 6.13 17.53 -1.84
N PHE A 30 7.28 17.63 -1.16
CA PHE A 30 7.34 17.59 0.30
C PHE A 30 6.85 18.88 0.96
N VAL A 31 7.21 20.06 0.42
CA VAL A 31 6.88 21.37 1.02
C VAL A 31 5.48 21.85 0.63
N ALA A 32 5.17 21.86 -0.67
CA ALA A 32 3.89 22.35 -1.16
C ALA A 32 2.76 21.31 -1.01
N ASP A 33 3.14 20.03 -0.90
CA ASP A 33 2.26 18.86 -0.73
C ASP A 33 0.91 18.94 -1.48
N PRO A 34 0.91 19.22 -2.80
CA PRO A 34 -0.33 19.36 -3.56
C PRO A 34 -1.12 18.05 -3.67
N PHE A 35 -0.47 16.92 -3.39
CA PHE A 35 -1.04 15.57 -3.49
C PHE A 35 -1.25 14.90 -2.11
N ASN A 36 -1.01 15.60 -0.99
CA ASN A 36 -1.13 15.04 0.36
C ASN A 36 -0.35 13.72 0.55
N LEU A 37 0.90 13.67 0.08
CA LEU A 37 1.76 12.47 0.11
C LEU A 37 2.37 12.21 1.49
N ARG A 38 2.36 13.19 2.39
CA ARG A 38 2.88 13.06 3.77
C ARG A 38 2.29 11.86 4.53
N PRO A 39 0.96 11.66 4.64
CA PRO A 39 0.40 10.48 5.32
C PRO A 39 0.79 9.15 4.66
N MET A 40 0.98 9.12 3.34
CA MET A 40 1.42 7.93 2.62
C MET A 40 2.90 7.60 2.90
N LEU A 41 3.78 8.61 2.96
CA LEU A 41 5.20 8.45 3.32
C LEU A 41 5.40 8.06 4.79
N SER A 42 4.57 8.58 5.70
CA SER A 42 4.56 8.13 7.10
C SER A 42 4.19 6.66 7.25
N SER A 43 3.40 6.12 6.32
CA SER A 43 3.08 4.69 6.24
C SER A 43 4.25 3.83 5.70
N PHE A 44 5.22 4.46 5.03
CA PHE A 44 6.41 3.84 4.47
C PHE A 44 7.62 3.82 5.42
N ASN A 45 7.54 4.54 6.54
CA ASN A 45 8.43 4.32 7.68
C ASN A 45 8.07 2.98 8.32
N LEU A 46 8.60 1.89 7.74
CA LEU A 46 8.74 0.60 8.39
C LEU A 46 9.47 0.83 9.72
N SER A 47 8.67 0.87 10.79
CA SER A 47 9.15 0.48 12.10
C SER A 47 9.72 -0.95 11.99
N PRO A 48 10.89 -1.24 12.56
CA PRO A 48 11.37 -2.61 12.66
C PRO A 48 10.33 -3.43 13.44
N SER A 49 10.14 -4.68 13.03
CA SER A 49 9.32 -5.69 13.73
C SER A 49 9.22 -5.43 15.23
N GLY A 50 8.06 -4.95 15.65
CA GLY A 50 7.75 -4.67 17.04
C GLY A 50 6.32 -5.08 17.26
N ILE A 51 6.15 -6.34 17.69
CA ILE A 51 4.91 -6.87 18.24
C ILE A 51 4.40 -5.84 19.25
N THR A 52 3.33 -5.15 18.92
CA THR A 52 2.49 -4.46 19.90
C THR A 52 1.07 -4.85 19.60
N THR A 53 0.65 -5.88 20.32
CA THR A 53 -0.74 -6.19 20.62
C THR A 53 -1.38 -4.96 21.25
N GLU A 54 -1.86 -4.03 20.45
CA GLU A 54 -2.84 -3.04 20.92
C GLU A 54 -4.16 -3.32 20.23
N ALA A 55 -4.94 -4.16 20.93
CA ALA A 55 -6.38 -4.22 20.78
C ALA A 55 -6.96 -2.83 21.10
N SER A 56 -6.93 -1.92 20.12
CA SER A 56 -7.70 -0.71 20.16
C SER A 56 -9.16 -1.10 19.92
N LYS A 57 -9.89 -1.34 21.01
CA LYS A 57 -11.35 -1.38 21.02
C LYS A 57 -11.90 0.01 20.66
N THR A 58 -11.78 0.36 19.39
CA THR A 58 -12.56 1.44 18.79
C THR A 58 -13.58 0.74 17.91
N GLY A 59 -14.69 0.30 18.54
CA GLY A 59 -15.82 -0.41 17.93
C GLY A 59 -15.47 -1.30 16.74
N ASP A 60 -15.19 -2.59 16.99
CA ASP A 60 -15.07 -3.62 15.95
C ASP A 60 -16.28 -3.52 14.99
N LYS A 61 -16.01 -3.11 13.75
CA LYS A 61 -17.00 -2.83 12.72
C LYS A 61 -17.24 -4.07 11.86
N ASN A 62 -16.29 -5.00 11.83
CA ASN A 62 -16.44 -6.25 11.12
C ASN A 62 -15.70 -7.41 11.82
N PRO A 63 -16.43 -8.49 12.21
CA PRO A 63 -15.86 -9.59 12.99
C PRO A 63 -14.81 -10.43 12.25
N LEU A 64 -14.68 -10.29 10.92
CA LEU A 64 -13.69 -11.01 10.11
C LEU A 64 -12.40 -10.22 9.93
N LEU A 65 -12.37 -8.94 10.33
CA LEU A 65 -11.23 -8.06 10.14
C LEU A 65 -10.57 -7.78 11.49
N ASN A 66 -9.25 -7.65 11.48
CA ASN A 66 -8.56 -7.03 12.60
C ASN A 66 -8.53 -5.49 12.44
N SER A 67 -8.14 -4.80 13.51
CA SER A 67 -8.12 -3.33 13.56
C SER A 67 -7.24 -2.68 12.49
N ASP A 68 -6.18 -3.36 12.03
CA ASP A 68 -5.28 -2.81 11.01
C ASP A 68 -5.89 -2.94 9.61
N GLN A 69 -6.62 -4.02 9.37
CA GLN A 69 -7.40 -4.22 8.15
C GLN A 69 -8.53 -3.20 8.07
N GLU A 70 -9.30 -3.01 9.15
CA GLU A 70 -10.37 -2.01 9.20
C GLU A 70 -9.86 -0.60 8.89
N LYS A 71 -8.78 -0.17 9.55
CA LYS A 71 -8.16 1.14 9.29
C LYS A 71 -7.67 1.27 7.85
N MET A 72 -7.14 0.20 7.26
CA MET A 72 -6.72 0.21 5.86
C MET A 72 -7.92 0.43 4.94
N LEU A 73 -9.02 -0.29 5.17
CA LEU A 73 -10.24 -0.15 4.39
C LEU A 73 -10.83 1.25 4.50
N GLU A 74 -10.88 1.81 5.71
CA GLU A 74 -11.33 3.18 5.93
C GLU A 74 -10.44 4.21 5.23
N SER A 75 -9.12 4.01 5.23
CA SER A 75 -8.16 4.91 4.58
C SER A 75 -8.35 5.01 3.05
N ILE A 76 -8.94 3.97 2.44
CA ILE A 76 -9.26 3.96 1.01
C ILE A 76 -10.74 4.25 0.72
N GLY A 77 -11.51 4.65 1.74
CA GLY A 77 -12.93 5.01 1.61
C GLY A 77 -13.90 3.82 1.61
N VAL A 78 -13.48 2.63 2.03
CA VAL A 78 -14.35 1.46 2.20
C VAL A 78 -14.83 1.39 3.65
N ASN A 79 -16.14 1.30 3.88
CA ASN A 79 -16.69 1.16 5.23
C ASN A 79 -16.70 -0.33 5.65
N PRO A 80 -15.97 -0.74 6.71
CA PRO A 80 -15.94 -2.13 7.16
C PRO A 80 -17.31 -2.71 7.54
N GLU A 81 -18.25 -1.87 7.99
CA GLU A 81 -19.61 -2.28 8.36
C GLU A 81 -20.44 -2.75 7.16
N THR A 82 -20.05 -2.36 5.94
CA THR A 82 -20.75 -2.76 4.71
C THR A 82 -20.29 -4.12 4.18
N LEU A 83 -19.22 -4.66 4.75
CA LEU A 83 -18.71 -5.98 4.36
C LEU A 83 -19.55 -7.08 5.02
N PRO A 84 -19.71 -8.23 4.35
CA PRO A 84 -20.31 -9.40 4.96
C PRO A 84 -19.59 -9.78 6.25
N SER A 85 -20.37 -10.18 7.26
CA SER A 85 -19.84 -10.68 8.53
C SER A 85 -19.42 -12.16 8.45
N GLU A 86 -19.72 -12.82 7.34
CA GLU A 86 -19.38 -14.21 7.05
C GLU A 86 -18.80 -14.33 5.65
N LEU A 87 -17.73 -15.10 5.50
CA LEU A 87 -17.12 -15.37 4.20
C LEU A 87 -17.76 -16.62 3.59
N THR A 88 -18.42 -16.47 2.44
CA THR A 88 -18.96 -17.64 1.74
C THR A 88 -17.84 -18.37 0.98
N PRO A 89 -17.98 -19.68 0.71
CA PRO A 89 -16.99 -20.43 -0.07
C PRO A 89 -16.76 -19.85 -1.48
N GLU A 90 -17.78 -19.21 -2.06
CA GLU A 90 -17.67 -18.55 -3.36
C GLU A 90 -16.83 -17.28 -3.29
N MET A 91 -16.96 -16.51 -2.21
CA MET A 91 -16.15 -15.32 -1.98
C MET A 91 -14.69 -15.68 -1.71
N GLU A 92 -14.44 -16.74 -0.94
CA GLU A 92 -13.08 -17.24 -0.70
C GLU A 92 -12.43 -17.71 -2.01
N LYS A 93 -13.18 -18.45 -2.84
CA LYS A 93 -12.69 -18.88 -4.15
C LYS A 93 -12.43 -17.70 -5.09
N CYS A 94 -13.30 -16.70 -5.09
CA CYS A 94 -13.08 -15.47 -5.87
C CYS A 94 -11.84 -14.71 -5.38
N LEU A 95 -11.64 -14.60 -4.07
CA LEU A 95 -10.47 -13.96 -3.48
C LEU A 95 -9.19 -14.68 -3.92
N ILE A 96 -9.16 -16.02 -3.84
CA ILE A 96 -8.05 -16.85 -4.30
C ILE A 96 -7.78 -16.66 -5.79
N GLU A 97 -8.82 -16.59 -6.62
CA GLU A 97 -8.69 -16.39 -8.07
C GLU A 97 -8.10 -15.02 -8.43
N LYS A 98 -8.57 -13.95 -7.77
CA LYS A 98 -8.18 -12.58 -8.11
C LYS A 98 -6.85 -12.17 -7.48
N VAL A 99 -6.64 -12.54 -6.22
CA VAL A 99 -5.49 -12.10 -5.40
C VAL A 99 -4.39 -13.17 -5.35
N GLY A 100 -4.75 -14.45 -5.51
CA GLY A 100 -3.83 -15.59 -5.47
C GLY A 100 -3.93 -16.35 -4.15
N ALA A 101 -3.75 -17.68 -4.19
CA ALA A 101 -3.96 -18.56 -3.04
C ALA A 101 -3.11 -18.19 -1.81
N GLN A 102 -1.81 -17.95 -2.00
CA GLN A 102 -0.91 -17.57 -0.91
C GLN A 102 -1.33 -16.24 -0.28
N ARG A 103 -1.64 -15.25 -1.11
CA ARG A 103 -1.98 -13.91 -0.65
C ARG A 103 -3.36 -13.86 0.02
N ALA A 104 -4.31 -14.66 -0.46
CA ALA A 104 -5.61 -14.83 0.17
C ALA A 104 -5.47 -15.43 1.59
N ASP A 105 -4.65 -16.46 1.76
CA ASP A 105 -4.39 -17.07 3.07
C ASP A 105 -3.72 -16.09 4.06
N GLU A 106 -2.78 -15.28 3.60
CA GLU A 106 -2.16 -14.21 4.39
C GLU A 106 -3.21 -13.19 4.87
N ILE A 107 -4.09 -12.73 3.97
CA ILE A 107 -5.15 -11.76 4.28
C ILE A 107 -6.16 -12.35 5.28
N VAL A 108 -6.57 -13.61 5.09
CA VAL A 108 -7.51 -14.30 6.00
C VAL A 108 -6.88 -14.49 7.39
N LYS A 109 -5.55 -14.66 7.47
CA LYS A 109 -4.82 -14.72 8.75
C LYS A 109 -4.60 -13.35 9.41
N GLY A 110 -5.08 -12.27 8.80
CA GLY A 110 -5.00 -10.93 9.34
C GLY A 110 -3.84 -10.09 8.80
N ASP A 111 -3.13 -10.56 7.77
CA ASP A 111 -2.16 -9.68 7.11
C ASP A 111 -2.85 -8.49 6.43
N LYS A 112 -2.16 -7.37 6.39
CA LYS A 112 -2.72 -6.12 5.88
C LYS A 112 -2.86 -6.19 4.35
N PRO A 113 -4.09 -6.04 3.78
CA PRO A 113 -4.28 -5.99 2.34
C PRO A 113 -3.56 -4.79 1.72
N THR A 114 -3.00 -4.98 0.53
CA THR A 114 -2.49 -3.85 -0.27
C THR A 114 -3.61 -3.19 -1.06
N ALA A 115 -3.37 -2.00 -1.61
CA ALA A 115 -4.34 -1.32 -2.47
C ALA A 115 -4.74 -2.17 -3.70
N ILE A 116 -3.81 -2.98 -4.24
CA ILE A 116 -4.07 -3.88 -5.36
C ILE A 116 -4.95 -5.05 -4.92
N ASP A 117 -4.71 -5.60 -3.72
CA ASP A 117 -5.55 -6.66 -3.15
C ASP A 117 -6.99 -6.18 -2.97
N LEU A 118 -7.17 -4.97 -2.44
CA LEU A 118 -8.49 -4.37 -2.21
C LEU A 118 -9.23 -4.11 -3.53
N PHE A 119 -8.53 -3.60 -4.54
CA PHE A 119 -9.12 -3.39 -5.87
C PHE A 119 -9.60 -4.71 -6.51
N LYS A 120 -8.79 -5.76 -6.39
CA LYS A 120 -9.09 -7.09 -6.92
C LYS A 120 -10.20 -7.80 -6.15
N ALA A 121 -10.10 -7.79 -4.82
CA ALA A 121 -11.06 -8.40 -3.91
C ALA A 121 -12.41 -7.69 -3.91
N GLY A 122 -12.46 -6.39 -4.20
CA GLY A 122 -13.70 -5.62 -4.32
C GLY A 122 -14.65 -6.13 -5.42
N ALA A 123 -14.13 -6.89 -6.39
CA ALA A 123 -14.97 -7.59 -7.37
C ALA A 123 -15.71 -8.81 -6.79
N CYS A 124 -15.21 -9.37 -5.69
CA CYS A 124 -15.76 -10.54 -5.00
C CYS A 124 -16.82 -10.19 -3.94
N LEU A 125 -16.98 -8.90 -3.65
CA LEU A 125 -17.96 -8.37 -2.69
C LEU A 125 -19.28 -7.94 -3.36
N LYS A 126 -19.45 -8.26 -4.64
CA LYS A 126 -20.68 -7.98 -5.41
C LYS A 126 -21.54 -9.22 -5.55
#